data_AF-A0A3M5MVK9-F1
#
_entry.id   AF-A0A3M5MVK9-F1
#
_cell.length_a   1.000
_cell.length_b   1.000
_cell.length_c   1.000
_cell.angle_alpha   90.00
_cell.angle_beta   90.00
_cell.angle_gamma   90.00
#
_symmetry.space_group_name_H-M   'P 1'
#
loop_
_entity.id
_entity.type
_entity.pdbx_description
1 polymer ?
#
loop_
_entity_poly.entity_id
_entity_poly.type
_entity_poly.pdbx_seq_one_letter_code
_entity_poly.pdbx_strand_id
1 'polypeptide(L)'
;MKKTPVGTFVIGAPSRSSGKGKSPLSDAQAKAEVMLSEYRHALNDGLGAAEGESFGLACLHNLGDQKNVGVAWMASQQRVYLLFGGAERPEPEYEPFWMLDMAKELTLFLRTFVVPDQTSTATTSWGGVNHGPIISYRFKLADSPISLNV
;
A
#
# COMPACT_ATOMS: atom_id res chain seq x y z
N MET A 1 -21.13 7.52 -17.31
CA MET A 1 -19.85 7.30 -16.60
C MET A 1 -19.95 6.00 -15.83
N LYS A 2 -19.17 4.96 -16.20
CA LYS A 2 -19.10 3.72 -15.42
C LYS A 2 -18.27 4.01 -14.16
N LYS A 3 -18.85 3.87 -12.97
CA LYS A 3 -18.11 3.94 -11.71
C LYS A 3 -17.15 2.75 -11.68
N THR A 4 -15.85 3.02 -11.83
CA THR A 4 -14.81 2.01 -11.60
C THR A 4 -14.93 1.55 -10.15
N PRO A 5 -15.09 0.24 -9.87
CA PRO A 5 -15.18 -0.23 -8.50
C PRO A 5 -13.85 0.05 -7.78
N VAL A 6 -13.90 0.88 -6.75
CA VAL A 6 -12.78 1.09 -5.82
C VAL A 6 -12.73 -0.12 -4.90
N GLY A 7 -11.90 -1.09 -5.27
CA GLY A 7 -11.64 -2.27 -4.45
C GLY A 7 -10.91 -1.88 -3.17
N THR A 8 -11.46 -2.30 -2.02
CA THR A 8 -10.87 -2.13 -0.69
C THR A 8 -10.77 -3.50 -0.07
N PHE A 9 -9.56 -3.99 0.22
CA PHE A 9 -9.39 -5.35 0.74
C PHE A 9 -8.13 -5.50 1.59
N VAL A 10 -8.16 -6.48 2.49
CA VAL A 10 -7.05 -6.90 3.36
C VAL A 10 -6.61 -8.28 2.91
N ILE A 11 -5.30 -8.49 2.70
CA ILE A 11 -4.75 -9.77 2.21
C ILE A 11 -3.73 -10.32 3.20
N GLY A 12 -3.93 -11.58 3.61
CA GLY A 12 -3.09 -12.30 4.57
C GLY A 12 -2.52 -13.60 4.04
N ALA A 13 -1.42 -14.04 4.66
CA ALA A 13 -0.86 -15.37 4.44
C ALA A 13 -1.78 -16.45 5.04
N PRO A 14 -1.94 -17.62 4.40
CA PRO A 14 -2.74 -18.70 4.96
C PRO A 14 -2.02 -19.33 6.15
N SER A 15 -2.64 -19.39 7.33
CA SER A 15 -2.19 -20.31 8.38
C SER A 15 -3.34 -20.82 9.24
N ARG A 16 -3.31 -22.14 9.44
CA ARG A 16 -4.29 -22.94 10.17
C ARG A 16 -4.22 -22.61 11.66
N SER A 17 -5.35 -22.21 12.24
CA SER A 17 -5.48 -22.06 13.69
C SER A 17 -6.81 -22.62 14.15
N SER A 18 -6.76 -23.81 14.75
CA SER A 18 -7.86 -24.45 15.49
C SER A 18 -7.66 -24.10 16.96
N GLY A 19 -8.58 -23.31 17.54
CA GLY A 19 -8.59 -23.01 18.97
C GLY A 19 -9.58 -21.91 19.33
N LYS A 20 -10.56 -22.24 20.18
CA LYS A 20 -11.52 -21.30 20.78
C LYS A 20 -10.79 -20.31 21.70
N GLY A 21 -10.37 -19.21 21.13
CA GLY A 21 -9.90 -17.97 21.75
C GLY A 21 -9.95 -16.91 20.66
N LYS A 22 -10.04 -15.60 20.98
CA LYS A 22 -9.92 -14.55 19.95
C LYS A 22 -8.66 -14.87 19.12
N SER A 23 -8.86 -15.21 17.86
CA SER A 23 -7.79 -15.81 17.06
C SER A 23 -6.78 -14.71 16.75
N PRO A 24 -5.47 -15.00 16.74
CA PRO A 24 -4.44 -14.06 16.30
C PRO A 24 -4.72 -13.45 14.91
N LEU A 25 -5.49 -14.19 14.09
CA LEU A 25 -5.99 -13.74 12.79
C LEU A 25 -6.99 -12.58 12.91
N SER A 26 -7.92 -12.66 13.86
CA SER A 26 -8.92 -11.62 14.09
C SER A 26 -8.28 -10.30 14.52
N ASP A 27 -7.26 -10.38 15.38
CA ASP A 27 -6.55 -9.19 15.87
C ASP A 27 -5.69 -8.57 14.76
N ALA A 28 -5.02 -9.40 13.95
CA ALA A 28 -4.26 -8.93 12.78
C ALA A 28 -5.18 -8.26 11.76
N GLN A 29 -6.34 -8.86 11.46
CA GLN A 29 -7.31 -8.31 10.52
C GLN A 29 -7.91 -6.98 11.02
N ALA A 30 -8.31 -6.90 12.29
CA ALA A 30 -8.79 -5.66 12.88
C ALA A 30 -7.73 -4.55 12.78
N LYS A 31 -6.45 -4.88 13.02
CA LYS A 31 -5.35 -3.91 12.87
C LYS A 31 -5.18 -3.47 11.42
N ALA A 32 -5.26 -4.39 10.46
CA ALA A 32 -5.16 -4.03 9.05
C ALA A 32 -6.34 -3.16 8.56
N GLU A 33 -7.55 -3.41 9.07
CA GLU A 33 -8.73 -2.57 8.77
C GLU A 33 -8.57 -1.15 9.33
N VAL A 34 -8.04 -1.00 10.55
CA VAL A 34 -7.68 0.31 11.11
C VAL A 34 -6.64 1.01 10.22
N MET A 35 -5.55 0.34 9.87
CA MET A 35 -4.53 0.94 8.99
C MET A 35 -5.07 1.27 7.60
N LEU A 36 -5.97 0.46 7.06
CA LEU A 36 -6.60 0.71 5.76
C LEU A 36 -7.42 2.01 5.78
N SER A 37 -8.09 2.30 6.89
CA SER A 37 -8.81 3.57 7.09
C SER A 37 -7.87 4.77 7.22
N GLU A 38 -6.72 4.61 7.90
CA GLU A 38 -5.66 5.63 7.99
C GLU A 38 -5.08 5.95 6.61
N TYR A 39 -4.73 4.91 5.84
CA TYR A 39 -4.19 5.08 4.49
C TYR A 39 -5.19 5.74 3.56
N ARG A 40 -6.47 5.37 3.64
CA ARG A 40 -7.53 6.04 2.89
C ARG A 40 -7.63 7.51 3.23
N HIS A 41 -7.57 7.86 4.52
CA HIS A 41 -7.61 9.25 4.94
C HIS A 41 -6.42 10.04 4.38
N ALA A 42 -5.19 9.52 4.55
CA ALA A 42 -3.97 10.16 4.07
C ALA A 42 -3.96 10.33 2.55
N LEU A 43 -4.43 9.33 1.79
CA LEU A 43 -4.56 9.43 0.34
C LEU A 43 -5.58 10.48 -0.07
N ASN A 44 -6.70 10.60 0.64
CA ASN A 44 -7.71 11.61 0.35
C ASN A 44 -7.22 13.03 0.65
N ASP A 45 -6.46 13.20 1.74
CA ASP A 45 -5.84 14.48 2.12
C ASP A 45 -4.74 14.90 1.12
N GLY A 46 -3.89 13.95 0.71
CA GLY A 46 -2.80 14.19 -0.22
C GLY A 46 -3.19 14.18 -1.69
N LEU A 47 -3.52 13.00 -2.22
CA LEU A 47 -3.80 12.77 -3.65
C LEU A 47 -5.25 13.09 -4.02
N GLY A 48 -6.21 12.76 -3.17
CA GLY A 48 -7.64 12.95 -3.42
C GLY A 48 -8.03 14.43 -3.52
N ALA A 49 -7.38 15.30 -2.74
CA ALA A 49 -7.57 16.74 -2.80
C ALA A 49 -7.03 17.37 -4.10
N ALA A 50 -5.98 16.79 -4.69
CA ALA A 50 -5.28 17.34 -5.85
C ALA A 50 -5.75 16.76 -7.19
N GLU A 51 -6.10 15.46 -7.25
CA GLU A 51 -6.25 14.75 -8.52
C GLU A 51 -7.68 14.25 -8.79
N GLY A 52 -8.59 14.21 -7.80
CA GLY A 52 -10.00 13.83 -8.00
C GLY A 52 -10.22 12.42 -8.58
N GLU A 53 -9.18 11.58 -8.58
CA GLU A 53 -9.17 10.28 -9.23
C GLU A 53 -9.51 9.13 -8.28
N SER A 54 -10.13 8.09 -8.83
CA SER A 54 -10.40 6.85 -8.11
C SER A 54 -9.13 6.01 -8.01
N PHE A 55 -8.72 5.66 -6.80
CA PHE A 55 -7.63 4.73 -6.53
C PHE A 55 -8.15 3.41 -5.97
N GLY A 56 -7.46 2.32 -6.28
CA GLY A 56 -7.58 1.07 -5.52
C GLY A 56 -6.69 1.13 -4.27
N LEU A 57 -7.11 0.47 -3.19
CA LEU A 57 -6.37 0.46 -1.93
C LEU A 57 -6.45 -0.90 -1.26
N ALA A 58 -5.29 -1.46 -0.91
CA ALA A 58 -5.18 -2.66 -0.11
C ALA A 58 -4.26 -2.44 1.10
N CYS A 59 -4.47 -3.21 2.16
CA CYS A 59 -3.54 -3.31 3.28
C CYS A 59 -2.96 -4.72 3.30
N LEU A 60 -1.66 -4.82 3.09
CA LEU A 60 -0.92 -6.08 3.13
C LEU A 60 -0.46 -6.32 4.55
N HIS A 61 -0.81 -7.48 5.11
CA HIS A 61 -0.34 -7.83 6.45
C HIS A 61 1.19 -7.86 6.54
N ASN A 62 1.86 -8.34 5.50
CA ASN A 62 3.31 -8.33 5.36
C ASN A 62 3.72 -7.96 3.93
N LEU A 63 4.79 -7.17 3.79
CA LEU A 63 5.49 -6.90 2.53
C LEU A 63 6.99 -6.81 2.85
N GLY A 64 7.76 -7.83 2.45
CA GLY A 64 9.09 -8.05 3.02
C GLY A 64 9.00 -8.19 4.55
N ASP A 65 9.84 -7.44 5.28
CA ASP A 65 9.85 -7.41 6.75
C ASP A 65 8.83 -6.43 7.37
N GLN A 66 8.12 -5.67 6.53
CA GLN A 66 7.23 -4.60 6.96
C GLN A 66 5.80 -5.13 7.17
N LYS A 67 5.08 -4.58 8.15
CA LYS A 67 3.73 -5.05 8.53
C LYS A 67 2.66 -4.00 8.28
N ASN A 68 1.47 -4.46 7.88
CA ASN A 68 0.29 -3.62 7.60
C ASN A 68 0.62 -2.50 6.60
N VAL A 69 1.31 -2.85 5.51
CA VAL A 69 1.74 -1.90 4.48
C VAL A 69 0.56 -1.58 3.57
N GLY A 70 0.29 -0.29 3.37
CA GLY A 70 -0.72 0.14 2.41
C GLY A 70 -0.18 0.09 1.00
N VAL A 71 -0.98 -0.43 0.07
CA VAL A 71 -0.70 -0.38 -1.37
C VAL A 71 -1.85 0.33 -2.05
N ALA A 72 -1.59 1.49 -2.61
CA ALA A 72 -2.54 2.23 -3.41
C ALA A 72 -2.14 2.21 -4.88
N TRP A 73 -3.10 2.09 -5.80
CA TRP A 73 -2.82 2.14 -7.24
C TRP A 73 -3.84 2.96 -7.99
N MET A 74 -3.36 3.73 -8.96
CA MET A 74 -4.14 4.53 -9.89
C MET A 74 -3.81 4.09 -11.30
N ALA A 75 -4.67 3.24 -11.87
CA ALA A 75 -4.43 2.62 -13.17
C ALA A 75 -4.41 3.66 -14.31
N SER A 76 -5.25 4.69 -14.21
CA SER A 76 -5.32 5.86 -15.11
C SER A 76 -3.97 6.57 -15.28
N GLN A 77 -3.20 6.65 -14.19
CA GLN A 77 -1.91 7.32 -14.16
C GLN A 77 -0.72 6.37 -14.20
N GLN A 78 -0.97 5.06 -14.23
CA GLN A 78 0.07 4.03 -14.09
C GLN A 78 0.92 4.23 -12.84
N ARG A 79 0.31 4.65 -11.72
CA ARG A 79 1.01 4.93 -10.46
C ARG A 79 0.64 3.93 -9.37
N VAL A 80 1.63 3.59 -8.56
CA VAL A 80 1.46 2.81 -7.33
C VAL A 80 2.17 3.53 -6.20
N TYR A 81 1.58 3.47 -5.01
CA TYR A 81 2.15 4.00 -3.79
C TYR A 81 2.22 2.91 -2.74
N LEU A 82 3.40 2.78 -2.11
CA LEU A 82 3.51 2.09 -0.82
C LEU A 82 3.36 3.10 0.30
N LEU A 83 2.56 2.75 1.30
CA LEU A 83 2.15 3.61 2.40
C LEU A 83 2.53 2.96 3.73
N PHE A 84 3.19 3.74 4.60
CA PHE A 84 3.66 3.31 5.90
C PHE A 84 3.17 4.27 6.98
N GLY A 85 2.58 3.73 8.05
CA GLY A 85 2.28 4.51 9.24
C GLY A 85 3.48 4.57 10.20
N GLY A 86 3.99 5.76 10.50
CA GLY A 86 5.01 5.97 11.52
C GLY A 86 6.46 6.01 11.01
N ALA A 87 7.41 5.72 11.92
CA ALA A 87 8.85 5.95 11.75
C ALA A 87 9.64 4.79 11.10
N GLU A 88 8.97 3.76 10.57
CA GLU A 88 9.60 2.61 9.91
C GLU A 88 10.04 2.97 8.48
N ARG A 89 10.98 3.91 8.37
CA ARG A 89 11.64 4.26 7.11
C ARG A 89 12.82 3.30 6.89
N PRO A 90 13.07 2.79 5.67
CA PRO A 90 14.39 2.27 5.33
C PRO A 90 15.47 3.29 5.66
N GLU A 91 16.63 2.82 6.09
CA GLU A 91 17.80 3.68 6.28
C GLU A 91 18.11 4.42 4.97
N PRO A 92 18.36 5.75 4.98
CA PRO A 92 18.47 6.53 3.74
C PRO A 92 19.51 6.00 2.75
N GLU A 93 20.61 5.43 3.25
CA GLU A 93 21.68 4.84 2.43
C GLU A 93 21.26 3.53 1.75
N TYR A 94 20.29 2.82 2.35
CA TYR A 94 19.74 1.58 1.84
C TYR A 94 18.44 1.77 1.05
N GLU A 95 17.84 2.97 1.10
CA GLU A 95 16.57 3.30 0.46
C GLU A 95 16.52 2.91 -1.03
N PRO A 96 17.55 3.16 -1.88
CA PRO A 96 17.49 2.76 -3.29
C PRO A 96 17.40 1.24 -3.50
N PHE A 97 18.14 0.45 -2.71
CA PHE A 97 18.10 -1.01 -2.77
C PHE A 97 16.77 -1.55 -2.26
N TRP A 98 16.29 -0.98 -1.15
CA TRP A 98 14.98 -1.29 -0.60
C TRP A 98 13.85 -1.01 -1.61
N MET A 99 13.90 0.12 -2.33
CA MET A 99 12.92 0.44 -3.37
C MET A 99 12.93 -0.61 -4.49
N LEU A 100 14.09 -1.13 -4.90
CA LEU A 100 14.18 -2.19 -5.90
C LEU A 100 13.56 -3.50 -5.39
N ASP A 101 13.78 -3.86 -4.13
CA ASP A 101 13.18 -5.05 -3.54
C ASP A 101 11.65 -4.90 -3.41
N MET A 102 11.18 -3.74 -2.97
CA MET A 102 9.75 -3.43 -2.94
C MET A 102 9.10 -3.44 -4.31
N ALA A 103 9.80 -3.00 -5.36
CA ALA A 103 9.30 -3.08 -6.73
C ALA A 103 9.12 -4.54 -7.19
N LYS A 104 10.00 -5.46 -6.77
CA LYS A 104 9.83 -6.91 -7.03
C LYS A 104 8.60 -7.46 -6.31
N GLU A 105 8.44 -7.15 -5.03
CA GLU A 105 7.28 -7.59 -4.24
C GLU A 105 5.96 -7.04 -4.81
N LEU A 106 5.93 -5.78 -5.21
CA LEU A 106 4.79 -5.16 -5.89
C LEU A 106 4.51 -5.80 -7.25
N THR A 107 5.54 -6.17 -7.99
CA THR A 107 5.40 -6.88 -9.27
C THR A 107 4.71 -8.23 -9.07
N LEU A 108 5.11 -8.98 -8.04
CA LEU A 108 4.48 -10.25 -7.67
C LEU A 108 3.04 -10.05 -7.22
N PHE A 109 2.78 -9.03 -6.40
CA PHE A 109 1.46 -8.73 -5.86
C PHE A 109 0.47 -8.28 -6.93
N LEU A 110 0.85 -7.29 -7.74
CA LEU A 110 -0.02 -6.70 -8.77
C LEU A 110 -0.02 -7.50 -10.08
N ARG A 111 0.85 -8.52 -10.20
CA ARG A 111 1.05 -9.33 -11.41
C ARG A 111 1.32 -8.50 -12.67
N THR A 112 1.99 -7.37 -12.49
CA THR A 112 2.41 -6.46 -13.56
C THR A 112 3.77 -5.90 -13.22
N PHE A 113 4.59 -5.55 -14.21
CA PHE A 113 5.92 -5.04 -13.96
C PHE A 113 5.85 -3.66 -13.30
N VAL A 114 6.49 -3.52 -12.14
CA VAL A 114 6.55 -2.30 -11.35
C VAL A 114 8.00 -1.85 -11.21
N VAL A 115 8.24 -0.55 -11.37
CA VAL A 115 9.56 0.06 -11.21
C VAL A 115 9.50 1.23 -10.23
N PRO A 116 10.58 1.51 -9.46
CA PRO A 116 10.68 2.74 -8.68
C PRO A 116 10.49 3.98 -9.55
N ASP A 117 9.71 4.95 -9.07
CA ASP A 117 9.39 6.20 -9.78
C ASP A 117 9.65 7.44 -8.91
N GLN A 118 10.73 7.37 -8.12
CA GLN A 118 11.26 8.51 -7.37
C GLN A 118 12.63 8.88 -7.90
N THR A 119 12.79 10.17 -8.20
CA THR A 119 14.03 10.73 -8.76
C THR A 119 15.02 11.18 -7.69
N SER A 120 14.65 11.22 -6.41
CA SER A 120 15.52 11.46 -5.25
C SER A 120 14.73 11.22 -3.96
N THR A 121 15.40 11.39 -2.80
CA THR A 121 14.97 11.31 -1.37
C THR A 121 13.65 11.99 -0.96
N ALA A 122 12.85 12.48 -1.92
CA ALA A 122 11.54 13.08 -1.72
C ALA A 122 10.50 12.01 -1.35
N THR A 123 10.54 11.60 -0.09
CA THR A 123 9.42 10.95 0.57
C THR A 123 8.28 11.97 0.68
N THR A 124 7.11 11.65 0.12
CA THR A 124 5.92 12.46 0.38
C THR A 124 5.26 11.95 1.66
N SER A 125 5.10 12.83 2.63
CA SER A 125 4.35 12.55 3.85
C SER A 125 2.97 13.19 3.78
N TRP A 126 1.93 12.39 3.98
CA TRP A 126 0.56 12.87 4.11
C TRP A 126 0.08 12.73 5.55
N GLY A 127 -0.85 13.57 6.00
CA GLY A 127 -1.35 13.49 7.37
C GLY A 127 -1.96 12.13 7.68
N GLY A 128 -1.54 11.49 8.77
CA GLY A 128 -2.29 10.39 9.37
C GLY A 128 -3.12 10.91 10.55
N VAL A 129 -4.22 10.22 10.85
CA VAL A 129 -5.16 10.64 11.89
C VAL A 129 -4.63 10.25 13.26
N ASN A 130 -4.20 8.99 13.41
CA ASN A 130 -3.75 8.46 14.70
C ASN A 130 -2.29 8.00 14.71
N HIS A 131 -1.67 7.76 13.55
CA HIS A 131 -0.36 7.10 13.44
C HIS A 131 0.79 8.02 13.00
N GLY A 132 0.59 9.34 13.07
CA GLY A 132 1.54 10.33 12.56
C GLY A 132 1.51 10.41 11.03
N PRO A 133 2.48 11.09 10.39
CA PRO A 133 2.49 11.20 8.94
C PRO A 133 2.61 9.82 8.28
N ILE A 134 1.77 9.59 7.26
CA ILE A 134 1.89 8.46 6.36
C ILE A 134 2.99 8.74 5.35
N ILE A 135 4.06 7.97 5.42
CA ILE A 135 5.18 7.99 4.48
C ILE A 135 4.74 7.28 3.22
N SER A 136 4.96 7.90 2.05
CA SER A 136 4.65 7.30 0.76
C SER A 136 5.86 7.21 -0.17
N TYR A 137 5.98 6.05 -0.82
CA TYR A 137 6.96 5.78 -1.87
C TYR A 137 6.24 5.56 -3.18
N ARG A 138 6.68 6.26 -4.23
CA ARG A 138 6.04 6.21 -5.55
C ARG A 138 6.74 5.22 -6.47
N PHE A 139 5.93 4.44 -7.16
CA PHE A 139 6.29 3.48 -8.18
C PHE A 139 5.44 3.69 -9.43
N LYS A 140 5.95 3.22 -10.57
CA LYS A 140 5.26 3.25 -11.84
C LYS A 140 4.92 1.83 -12.29
N LEU A 141 3.71 1.65 -12.78
CA LEU A 141 3.28 0.47 -13.52
C LEU A 141 3.90 0.57 -14.91
N ALA A 142 4.89 -0.27 -15.21
CA ALA A 142 5.53 -0.29 -16.51
C ALA A 142 4.59 -0.86 -17.59
N ASP A 143 3.68 -1.75 -17.18
CA ASP A 143 2.56 -2.26 -17.99
C ASP A 143 1.23 -2.02 -17.27
N SER A 144 0.18 -1.67 -18.01
CA SER A 144 -1.16 -1.50 -17.44
C SER A 144 -1.62 -2.84 -16.84
N PRO A 145 -2.04 -2.91 -15.57
CA PRO A 145 -2.43 -4.16 -14.95
C PRO A 145 -3.60 -4.75 -15.74
N ILE A 146 -3.38 -5.93 -16.31
CA ILE A 146 -4.43 -6.75 -16.92
C ILE A 146 -5.28 -7.23 -15.75
N SER A 147 -6.30 -6.45 -15.40
CA SER A 147 -7.40 -6.76 -14.48
C SER A 147 -7.08 -7.84 -13.45
N LEU A 148 -6.69 -7.43 -12.24
CA LEU A 148 -6.57 -8.31 -11.08
C LEU A 148 -7.94 -8.97 -10.81
N ASN A 149 -8.10 -10.23 -11.22
CA ASN A 149 -9.19 -11.08 -10.75
C ASN A 149 -8.91 -11.41 -9.28
N VAL A 150 -9.49 -10.63 -8.39
CA VAL A 150 -9.62 -10.93 -6.96
C VAL A 150 -10.93 -11.69 -6.75
#